data_AF-A0A2B7Y3S0-F1
#
_entry.id   AF-A0A2B7Y3S0-F1
#
_cell.length_a   1.000
_cell.length_b   1.000
_cell.length_c   1.000
_cell.angle_alpha   90.00
_cell.angle_beta   90.00
_cell.angle_gamma   90.00
#
_symmetry.space_group_name_H-M   'P 1'
#
loop_
_entity.id
_entity.type
_entity.pdbx_description
1 polymer ?
#
loop_
_entity_poly.entity_id
_entity_poly.type
_entity_poly.pdbx_seq_one_letter_code
_entity_poly.pdbx_strand_id
1 'polypeptide(L)'
;MSKVVQFPYTMPGPELSMAVFKLGFLRRFFANVMVPATPDIAAEVVTAMQERWEKPRPDGCDRGWREVKVLDTVQGIVARSMSIVYIGKELARESGYVDAMIRAITAIPACGTAMSIFPEVLRGIAANVVCFPSRYYRWRLGNKYLCQEIVKRKAIVEGRLSPVEETDFLLNFIAATQKAKNPIYYETDVILTTFIIHNIAAVHTMSGTFTAVVENLLRYPGHIPLLRTEAERIISHPHDPITWTKSEINELKLHEAFIRETMRLWPLMHSTMTRTAMHEEGYRFRDGSFVPAGFSLGVAAQAVHTDEQHYEHPMQFDPKRFTGEQVKMKKDFLASTSQTFLTWGDGHHACPGRFFASHVLKILLASLVLNYEIEAASHAPRAERSLGILKIPNHMLIVRVRRIIPGPGS
;
A
#
# COMPACT_ATOMS: atom_id res chain seq x y z
N MET A 1 12.93 1.45 -8.75
CA MET A 1 12.70 2.22 -7.51
C MET A 1 13.98 2.89 -7.00
N SER A 2 15.10 2.18 -6.82
CA SER A 2 16.37 2.77 -6.33
C SER A 2 16.82 4.04 -7.09
N LYS A 3 16.77 4.03 -8.44
CA LYS A 3 17.09 5.22 -9.27
C LYS A 3 16.09 6.38 -9.15
N VAL A 4 14.84 6.13 -8.78
CA VAL A 4 13.82 7.19 -8.61
C VAL A 4 13.89 7.78 -7.20
N VAL A 5 14.09 6.94 -6.19
CA VAL A 5 14.17 7.37 -4.80
C VAL A 5 15.57 7.89 -4.44
N GLN A 6 16.60 7.62 -5.27
CA GLN A 6 17.97 8.07 -5.03
C GLN A 6 18.45 7.70 -3.62
N PHE A 7 18.23 6.42 -3.26
CA PHE A 7 18.42 5.92 -1.90
C PHE A 7 19.75 6.32 -1.25
N PRO A 8 20.92 6.28 -1.94
CA PRO A 8 22.20 6.67 -1.34
C PRO A 8 22.21 8.09 -0.74
N TYR A 9 21.36 8.99 -1.25
CA TYR A 9 21.28 10.37 -0.80
C TYR A 9 20.12 10.63 0.16
N THR A 10 19.03 9.88 0.02
CA THR A 10 17.81 10.11 0.82
C THR A 10 17.76 9.31 2.11
N MET A 11 18.49 8.19 2.18
CA MET A 11 18.52 7.29 3.33
C MET A 11 19.92 6.69 3.56
N PRO A 12 20.34 6.49 4.82
CA PRO A 12 21.58 5.78 5.14
C PRO A 12 21.46 4.27 4.84
N GLY A 13 22.54 3.67 4.34
CA GLY A 13 22.72 2.21 4.23
C GLY A 13 21.70 1.42 3.37
N PRO A 14 21.26 1.89 2.20
CA PRO A 14 20.20 1.23 1.45
C PRO A 14 20.58 -0.14 0.88
N GLU A 15 21.83 -0.33 0.47
CA GLU A 15 22.35 -1.63 -0.02
C GLU A 15 22.27 -2.70 1.08
N LEU A 16 22.54 -2.31 2.33
CA LEU A 16 22.44 -3.16 3.50
C LEU A 16 20.98 -3.49 3.82
N SER A 17 20.08 -2.51 3.76
CA SER A 17 18.64 -2.73 4.00
C SER A 17 18.01 -3.72 3.00
N MET A 18 18.43 -3.67 1.73
CA MET A 18 17.99 -4.60 0.70
C MET A 18 18.54 -6.03 0.90
N ALA A 19 19.75 -6.16 1.45
CA ALA A 19 20.34 -7.46 1.79
C ALA A 19 19.64 -8.13 2.99
N VAL A 20 19.11 -7.34 3.95
CA VAL A 20 18.27 -7.85 5.06
C VAL A 20 16.88 -8.27 4.56
N PHE A 21 16.44 -7.69 3.45
CA PHE A 21 15.11 -7.85 2.86
C PHE A 21 14.92 -9.19 2.14
N LYS A 22 15.00 -10.31 2.87
CA LYS A 22 14.66 -11.62 2.29
C LYS A 22 13.14 -11.70 2.10
N LEU A 23 12.68 -11.67 0.85
CA LEU A 23 11.25 -11.81 0.48
C LEU A 23 10.57 -13.00 1.17
N GLY A 24 11.31 -14.07 1.45
CA GLY A 24 10.81 -15.23 2.21
C GLY A 24 10.41 -14.91 3.66
N PHE A 25 11.09 -13.99 4.35
CA PHE A 25 10.69 -13.53 5.68
C PHE A 25 9.33 -12.81 5.61
N LEU A 26 9.17 -11.87 4.69
CA LEU A 26 7.93 -11.11 4.56
C LEU A 26 6.74 -11.98 4.19
N ARG A 27 6.93 -12.94 3.28
CA ARG A 27 5.87 -13.90 2.94
C ARG A 27 5.40 -14.68 4.16
N ARG A 28 6.33 -15.17 4.99
CA ARG A 28 5.98 -15.88 6.23
C ARG A 28 5.31 -14.96 7.24
N PHE A 29 5.83 -13.75 7.43
CA PHE A 29 5.25 -12.76 8.33
C PHE A 29 3.79 -12.45 7.96
N PHE A 30 3.53 -12.04 6.72
CA PHE A 30 2.17 -11.72 6.29
C PHE A 30 1.25 -12.93 6.29
N ALA A 31 1.74 -14.13 5.98
CA ALA A 31 0.94 -15.35 6.09
C ALA A 31 0.47 -15.62 7.53
N ASN A 32 1.34 -15.40 8.51
CA ASN A 32 1.06 -15.66 9.92
C ASN A 32 0.18 -14.57 10.57
N VAL A 33 0.38 -13.29 10.21
CA VAL A 33 -0.34 -12.18 10.85
C VAL A 33 -1.73 -11.92 10.26
N MET A 34 -1.96 -12.32 9.00
CA MET A 34 -3.21 -11.99 8.30
C MET A 34 -4.47 -12.43 9.04
N VAL A 35 -4.56 -13.70 9.46
CA VAL A 35 -5.77 -14.21 10.16
C VAL A 35 -5.99 -13.51 11.51
N PRO A 36 -5.03 -13.52 12.45
CA PRO A 36 -5.27 -12.98 13.80
C PRO A 36 -5.48 -11.46 13.80
N ALA A 37 -4.83 -10.71 12.90
CA ALA A 37 -4.96 -9.25 12.86
C ALA A 37 -6.16 -8.76 12.04
N THR A 38 -6.86 -9.64 11.30
CA THR A 38 -7.97 -9.21 10.42
C THR A 38 -9.05 -8.41 11.18
N PRO A 39 -9.57 -8.86 12.35
CA PRO A 39 -10.58 -8.10 13.07
C PRO A 39 -10.09 -6.72 13.51
N ASP A 40 -8.86 -6.65 14.02
CA ASP A 40 -8.25 -5.38 14.45
C ASP A 40 -8.02 -4.42 13.27
N ILE A 41 -7.58 -4.93 12.13
CA ILE A 41 -7.42 -4.14 10.90
C ILE A 41 -8.77 -3.61 10.43
N ALA A 42 -9.81 -4.46 10.42
CA ALA A 42 -11.15 -4.07 10.01
C ALA A 42 -11.73 -2.96 10.90
N ALA A 43 -11.66 -3.17 12.22
CA ALA A 43 -12.05 -2.20 13.22
C ALA A 43 -11.33 -0.85 13.02
N GLU A 44 -10.02 -0.90 12.80
CA GLU A 44 -9.21 0.29 12.65
C GLU A 44 -9.45 1.02 11.33
N VAL A 45 -9.67 0.31 10.22
CA VAL A 45 -10.03 0.93 8.94
C VAL A 45 -11.29 1.77 9.09
N VAL A 46 -12.32 1.20 9.71
CA VAL A 46 -13.62 1.85 9.91
C VAL A 46 -13.49 3.03 10.85
N THR A 47 -12.85 2.83 12.01
CA THR A 47 -12.62 3.89 13.01
C THR A 47 -11.83 5.05 12.41
N ALA A 48 -10.73 4.75 11.71
CA ALA A 48 -9.90 5.77 11.08
C ALA A 48 -10.61 6.49 9.93
N MET A 49 -11.49 5.80 9.19
CA MET A 49 -12.32 6.43 8.15
C MET A 49 -13.33 7.40 8.78
N GLN A 50 -14.06 6.96 9.80
CA GLN A 50 -15.01 7.79 10.55
C GLN A 50 -14.33 9.03 11.14
N GLU A 51 -13.25 8.88 11.91
CA GLU A 51 -12.55 10.01 12.51
C GLU A 51 -12.02 11.03 11.48
N ARG A 52 -11.60 10.55 10.30
CA ARG A 52 -11.02 11.41 9.27
C ARG A 52 -12.08 12.07 8.39
N TRP A 53 -13.21 11.41 8.15
CA TRP A 53 -14.25 11.88 7.23
C TRP A 53 -15.43 12.55 7.93
N GLU A 54 -15.59 12.32 9.24
CA GLU A 54 -16.70 12.84 10.06
C GLU A 54 -16.23 13.86 11.11
N LYS A 55 -15.10 14.53 10.88
CA LYS A 55 -14.57 15.54 11.82
C LYS A 55 -15.66 16.53 12.27
N PRO A 56 -15.74 16.88 13.57
CA PRO A 56 -16.77 17.78 14.09
C PRO A 56 -16.79 19.10 13.32
N ARG A 57 -17.98 19.53 12.88
CA ARG A 57 -18.14 20.84 12.25
C ARG A 57 -18.32 21.93 13.32
N PRO A 58 -17.81 23.14 13.06
CA PRO A 58 -18.12 24.30 13.90
C PRO A 58 -19.62 24.62 13.98
N ASP A 59 -20.39 24.21 12.96
CA ASP A 59 -21.84 24.46 12.83
C ASP A 59 -22.71 23.40 13.53
N GLY A 60 -22.13 22.35 14.11
CA GLY A 60 -22.84 21.27 14.79
C GLY A 60 -23.72 20.37 13.88
N CYS A 61 -23.67 20.54 12.56
CA CYS A 61 -24.53 19.79 11.64
C CYS A 61 -23.83 18.52 11.12
N ASP A 62 -24.05 17.40 11.80
CA ASP A 62 -23.35 16.15 11.47
C ASP A 62 -23.84 15.43 10.20
N ARG A 63 -24.99 15.85 9.64
CA ARG A 63 -25.71 15.14 8.57
C ARG A 63 -25.47 15.66 7.14
N GLY A 64 -24.64 16.69 6.97
CA GLY A 64 -24.37 17.31 5.66
C GLY A 64 -23.27 16.64 4.84
N TRP A 65 -23.24 16.90 3.53
CA TRP A 65 -22.15 16.53 2.63
C TRP A 65 -20.83 17.19 3.02
N ARG A 66 -19.74 16.42 3.08
CA ARG A 66 -18.41 16.84 3.54
C ARG A 66 -17.38 16.65 2.44
N GLU A 67 -16.51 17.62 2.21
CA GLU A 67 -15.40 17.47 1.28
C GLU A 67 -14.24 16.71 1.91
N VAL A 68 -13.75 15.71 1.19
CA VAL A 68 -12.67 14.82 1.60
C VAL A 68 -11.64 14.75 0.49
N LYS A 69 -10.39 15.10 0.82
CA LYS A 69 -9.24 14.85 -0.05
C LYS A 69 -8.84 13.38 0.07
N VAL A 70 -9.15 12.60 -0.97
CA VAL A 70 -9.15 11.13 -0.90
C VAL A 70 -7.76 10.60 -0.58
N LEU A 71 -6.74 10.96 -1.37
CA LEU A 71 -5.39 10.41 -1.19
C LEU A 71 -4.84 10.67 0.22
N ASP A 72 -4.90 11.92 0.69
CA ASP A 72 -4.36 12.34 1.99
C ASP A 72 -5.06 11.61 3.16
N THR A 73 -6.40 11.52 3.10
CA THR A 73 -7.15 10.86 4.18
C THR A 73 -6.95 9.34 4.16
N VAL A 74 -6.93 8.72 2.98
CA VAL A 74 -6.70 7.27 2.83
C VAL A 74 -5.28 6.87 3.20
N GLN A 75 -4.27 7.69 2.89
CA GLN A 75 -2.90 7.48 3.42
C GLN A 75 -2.92 7.39 4.95
N GLY A 76 -3.68 8.28 5.60
CA GLY A 76 -3.90 8.26 7.04
C GLY A 76 -4.59 7.00 7.56
N ILE A 77 -5.62 6.53 6.88
CA ILE A 77 -6.36 5.30 7.25
C ILE A 77 -5.42 4.09 7.12
N VAL A 78 -4.79 3.92 5.96
CA VAL A 78 -3.87 2.82 5.68
C VAL A 78 -2.68 2.82 6.63
N ALA A 79 -2.12 4.00 6.93
CA ALA A 79 -1.02 4.15 7.88
C ALA A 79 -1.38 3.63 9.28
N ARG A 80 -2.59 3.91 9.77
CA ARG A 80 -3.09 3.39 11.06
C ARG A 80 -3.24 1.87 11.03
N SER A 81 -3.95 1.35 10.03
CA SER A 81 -4.17 -0.10 9.86
C SER A 81 -2.86 -0.87 9.74
N MET A 82 -1.87 -0.33 9.01
CA MET A 82 -0.53 -0.90 8.91
C MET A 82 0.20 -0.91 10.25
N SER A 83 0.07 0.17 11.02
CA SER A 83 0.78 0.33 12.29
C SER A 83 0.34 -0.69 13.34
N ILE A 84 -0.91 -1.12 13.34
CA ILE A 84 -1.39 -2.23 14.21
C ILE A 84 -0.51 -3.46 14.02
N VAL A 85 -0.30 -3.86 12.77
CA VAL A 85 0.49 -5.04 12.43
C VAL A 85 1.99 -4.79 12.61
N TYR A 86 2.43 -3.55 12.43
CA TYR A 86 3.85 -3.23 12.34
C TYR A 86 4.51 -2.92 13.68
N ILE A 87 3.79 -2.26 14.57
CA ILE A 87 4.33 -1.75 15.83
C ILE A 87 3.34 -1.84 17.00
N GLY A 88 2.08 -2.23 16.74
CA GLY A 88 1.04 -2.41 17.74
C GLY A 88 0.01 -1.28 17.79
N LYS A 89 -1.07 -1.53 18.53
CA LYS A 89 -2.29 -0.69 18.56
C LYS A 89 -2.08 0.68 19.22
N GLU A 90 -1.22 0.75 20.23
CA GLU A 90 -0.96 1.98 21.01
C GLU A 90 -0.45 3.11 20.10
N LEU A 91 0.67 2.87 19.41
CA LEU A 91 1.23 3.86 18.47
C LEU A 91 0.36 4.02 17.22
N ALA A 92 -0.33 2.97 16.77
CA ALA A 92 -1.23 3.07 15.61
C ALA A 92 -2.33 4.13 15.80
N ARG A 93 -2.79 4.35 17.04
CA ARG A 93 -3.82 5.34 17.37
C ARG A 93 -3.26 6.70 17.77
N GLU A 94 -1.95 6.82 17.98
CA GLU A 94 -1.32 8.11 18.26
C GLU A 94 -1.19 8.94 16.97
N SER A 95 -2.02 9.97 16.84
CA SER A 95 -2.04 10.86 15.66
C SER A 95 -0.68 11.49 15.36
N GLY A 96 0.08 11.85 16.41
CA GLY A 96 1.43 12.40 16.28
C GLY A 96 2.43 11.43 15.63
N TYR A 97 2.32 10.13 15.93
CA TYR A 97 3.13 9.09 15.30
C TYR A 97 2.73 8.89 13.84
N VAL A 98 1.43 8.77 13.56
CA VAL A 98 0.90 8.57 12.21
C VAL A 98 1.32 9.71 11.28
N ASP A 99 1.20 10.96 11.74
CA ASP A 99 1.60 12.13 10.98
C ASP A 99 3.12 12.20 10.78
N ALA A 100 3.92 11.87 11.80
CA ALA A 100 5.37 11.80 11.68
C ALA A 100 5.79 10.72 10.66
N MET A 101 5.12 9.57 10.67
CA MET A 101 5.35 8.48 9.73
C MET A 101 5.01 8.90 8.30
N ILE A 102 3.82 9.45 8.06
CA ILE A 102 3.38 9.90 6.72
C ILE A 102 4.34 10.95 6.15
N ARG A 103 4.78 11.92 6.98
CA ARG A 103 5.76 12.94 6.55
C ARG A 103 7.10 12.32 6.19
N ALA A 104 7.60 11.38 6.98
CA ALA A 104 8.86 10.69 6.70
C ALA A 104 8.79 9.88 5.39
N ILE A 105 7.76 9.05 5.22
CA ILE A 105 7.61 8.19 4.02
C ILE A 105 7.31 9.00 2.76
N THR A 106 6.82 10.24 2.87
CA THR A 106 6.55 11.13 1.74
C THR A 106 7.77 11.96 1.36
N ALA A 107 8.52 12.46 2.36
CA ALA A 107 9.70 13.28 2.12
C ALA A 107 10.81 12.50 1.39
N ILE A 108 10.99 11.21 1.69
CA ILE A 108 12.02 10.37 1.07
C ILE A 108 11.89 10.30 -0.47
N PRO A 109 10.77 9.83 -1.05
CA PRO A 109 10.61 9.80 -2.51
C PRO A 109 10.53 11.20 -3.14
N ALA A 110 10.01 12.21 -2.43
CA ALA A 110 10.01 13.59 -2.91
C ALA A 110 11.44 14.15 -3.07
N CYS A 111 12.28 13.99 -2.05
CA CYS A 111 13.70 14.33 -2.12
C CYS A 111 14.40 13.51 -3.20
N GLY A 112 14.09 12.21 -3.34
CA GLY A 112 14.65 11.37 -4.39
C GLY A 112 14.35 11.85 -5.80
N THR A 113 13.09 12.27 -6.02
CA THR A 113 12.66 12.87 -7.29
C THR A 113 13.38 14.19 -7.54
N ALA A 114 13.47 15.07 -6.55
CA ALA A 114 14.22 16.32 -6.67
C ALA A 114 15.70 16.08 -6.98
N MET A 115 16.33 15.09 -6.33
CA MET A 115 17.71 14.70 -6.56
C MET A 115 17.96 14.15 -7.96
N SER A 116 16.95 13.54 -8.59
CA SER A 116 17.06 13.00 -9.95
C SER A 116 17.24 14.08 -11.02
N ILE A 117 16.83 15.33 -10.71
CA ILE A 117 16.98 16.51 -11.59
C ILE A 117 18.44 16.98 -11.63
N PHE A 118 19.23 16.74 -10.56
CA PHE A 118 20.61 17.19 -10.51
C PHE A 118 21.54 16.27 -11.34
N PRO A 119 22.50 16.84 -12.08
CA PRO A 119 23.58 16.09 -12.70
C PRO A 119 24.36 15.27 -11.66
N GLU A 120 24.86 14.10 -12.03
CA GLU A 120 25.51 13.15 -11.10
C GLU A 120 26.62 13.78 -10.27
N VAL A 121 27.44 14.62 -10.89
CA VAL A 121 28.57 15.33 -10.25
C VAL A 121 28.10 16.27 -9.13
N LEU A 122 26.91 16.86 -9.25
CA LEU A 122 26.37 17.82 -8.27
C LEU A 122 25.55 17.15 -7.17
N ARG A 123 25.19 15.88 -7.31
CA ARG A 123 24.31 15.19 -6.35
C ARG A 123 24.91 15.13 -4.95
N GLY A 124 26.22 14.93 -4.81
CA GLY A 124 26.88 14.91 -3.49
C GLY A 124 26.72 16.21 -2.71
N ILE A 125 26.83 17.36 -3.39
CA ILE A 125 26.69 18.69 -2.78
C ILE A 125 25.21 18.99 -2.53
N ALA A 126 24.37 18.80 -3.56
CA ALA A 126 22.94 19.10 -3.50
C ALA A 126 22.20 18.28 -2.42
N ALA A 127 22.62 17.03 -2.18
CA ALA A 127 21.98 16.14 -1.21
C ALA A 127 21.89 16.73 0.19
N ASN A 128 22.85 17.57 0.61
CA ASN A 128 22.84 18.13 1.95
C ASN A 128 21.70 19.12 2.20
N VAL A 129 21.28 19.84 1.15
CA VAL A 129 20.19 20.80 1.21
C VAL A 129 18.88 20.13 0.79
N VAL A 130 18.89 19.45 -0.36
CA VAL A 130 17.69 18.86 -0.98
C VAL A 130 17.10 17.73 -0.13
N CYS A 131 17.95 16.92 0.50
CA CYS A 131 17.49 15.83 1.37
C CYS A 131 17.35 16.22 2.85
N PHE A 132 17.49 17.52 3.19
CA PHE A 132 17.26 17.97 4.58
C PHE A 132 15.86 17.57 5.11
N PRO A 133 14.75 17.73 4.34
CA PRO A 133 13.43 17.30 4.81
C PRO A 133 13.36 15.79 5.12
N SER A 134 13.93 14.93 4.27
CA SER A 134 13.93 13.48 4.53
C SER A 134 14.72 13.13 5.78
N ARG A 135 15.88 13.76 5.99
CA ARG A 135 16.71 13.60 7.21
C ARG A 135 15.97 14.07 8.46
N TYR A 136 15.36 15.25 8.41
CA TYR A 136 14.61 15.83 9.53
C TYR A 136 13.41 14.96 9.93
N TYR A 137 12.55 14.59 8.97
CA TYR A 137 11.37 13.78 9.30
C TYR A 137 11.72 12.36 9.71
N ARG A 138 12.77 11.76 9.13
CA ARG A 138 13.31 10.48 9.60
C ARG A 138 13.81 10.58 11.04
N TRP A 139 14.62 11.60 11.35
CA TRP A 139 15.12 11.83 12.71
C TRP A 139 13.97 12.04 13.69
N ARG A 140 12.97 12.87 13.34
CA ARG A 140 11.81 13.12 14.20
C ARG A 140 11.01 11.85 14.50
N LEU A 141 10.76 11.03 13.48
CA LEU A 141 10.07 9.74 13.64
C LEU A 141 10.89 8.77 14.49
N GLY A 142 12.19 8.64 14.19
CA GLY A 142 13.11 7.78 14.93
C GLY A 142 13.21 8.18 16.40
N ASN A 143 13.60 9.42 16.67
CA ASN A 143 13.92 9.89 18.01
C ASN A 143 12.68 9.98 18.92
N LYS A 144 11.53 10.38 18.39
CA LYS A 144 10.31 10.54 19.19
C LYS A 144 9.58 9.22 19.43
N TYR A 145 9.61 8.29 18.47
CA TYR A 145 8.71 7.13 18.48
C TYR A 145 9.44 5.80 18.34
N LEU A 146 10.28 5.63 17.30
CA LEU A 146 10.74 4.29 16.92
C LEU A 146 11.99 3.81 17.67
N CYS A 147 12.92 4.69 18.05
CA CYS A 147 14.18 4.28 18.67
C CYS A 147 13.96 3.60 20.03
N GLN A 148 13.05 4.14 20.86
CA GLN A 148 12.71 3.52 22.15
C GLN A 148 12.04 2.16 21.94
N GLU A 149 11.11 2.06 20.99
CA GLU A 149 10.44 0.81 20.65
C GLU A 149 11.37 -0.27 20.08
N ILE A 150 12.39 0.14 19.30
CA ILE A 150 13.46 -0.76 18.84
C ILE A 150 14.28 -1.27 20.02
N VAL A 151 14.68 -0.39 20.94
CA VAL A 151 15.46 -0.79 22.14
C VAL A 151 14.66 -1.77 23.01
N LYS A 152 13.37 -1.49 23.24
CA LYS A 152 12.47 -2.39 23.99
C LYS A 152 12.40 -3.78 23.33
N ARG A 153 12.17 -3.86 22.02
CA ARG A 153 12.07 -5.13 21.29
C ARG A 153 13.40 -5.89 21.19
N LYS A 154 14.54 -5.19 21.13
CA LYS A 154 15.86 -5.82 21.26
C LYS A 154 16.03 -6.49 22.61
N ALA A 155 15.68 -5.79 23.70
CA ALA A 155 15.76 -6.36 25.05
C ALA A 155 14.86 -7.61 25.22
N ILE A 156 13.68 -7.64 24.59
CA ILE A 156 12.81 -8.84 24.55
C ILE A 156 13.52 -10.00 23.82
N VAL A 157 14.03 -9.74 22.61
CA VAL A 157 14.70 -10.75 21.77
C VAL A 157 15.98 -11.30 22.41
N GLU A 158 16.65 -10.51 23.24
CA GLU A 158 17.83 -10.92 24.02
C GLU A 158 17.48 -11.60 25.34
N GLY A 159 16.20 -11.74 25.69
CA GLY A 159 15.75 -12.35 26.93
C GLY A 159 15.91 -11.47 28.18
N ARG A 160 16.13 -10.15 28.01
CA ARG A 160 16.25 -9.18 29.11
C ARG A 160 14.89 -8.65 29.59
N LEU A 161 13.86 -8.75 28.77
CA LEU A 161 12.48 -8.40 29.11
C LEU A 161 11.55 -9.59 28.80
N SER A 162 10.43 -9.66 29.52
CA SER A 162 9.41 -10.67 29.28
C SER A 162 8.86 -10.60 27.85
N PRO A 163 8.50 -11.73 27.23
CA PRO A 163 7.85 -11.75 25.93
C PRO A 163 6.55 -10.93 25.94
N VAL A 164 6.23 -10.33 24.80
CA VAL A 164 4.95 -9.65 24.58
C VAL A 164 3.95 -10.65 24.00
N GLU A 165 2.68 -10.58 24.42
CA GLU A 165 1.61 -11.47 23.94
C GLU A 165 1.32 -11.30 22.44
N GLU A 166 1.28 -10.06 21.94
CA GLU A 166 1.08 -9.76 20.52
C GLU A 166 2.42 -9.69 19.76
N THR A 167 2.55 -10.44 18.67
CA THR A 167 3.74 -10.43 17.81
C THR A 167 3.56 -9.47 16.63
N ASP A 168 4.35 -8.40 16.59
CA ASP A 168 4.34 -7.41 15.51
C ASP A 168 5.50 -7.58 14.51
N PHE A 169 5.47 -6.82 13.41
CA PHE A 169 6.52 -6.81 12.40
C PHE A 169 7.88 -6.47 12.98
N LEU A 170 7.97 -5.41 13.80
CA LEU A 170 9.23 -4.90 14.31
C LEU A 170 9.94 -5.94 15.18
N LEU A 171 9.20 -6.65 16.05
CA LEU A 171 9.71 -7.72 16.90
C LEU A 171 10.19 -8.91 16.06
N ASN A 172 9.35 -9.38 15.12
CA ASN A 172 9.70 -10.49 14.22
C ASN A 172 10.92 -10.15 13.35
N PHE A 173 11.02 -8.89 12.90
CA PHE A 173 12.14 -8.42 12.10
C PHE A 173 13.42 -8.38 12.92
N ILE A 174 13.39 -7.83 14.15
CA ILE A 174 14.56 -7.81 15.05
C ILE A 174 15.03 -9.23 15.35
N ALA A 175 14.12 -10.16 15.66
CA ALA A 175 14.47 -11.57 15.87
C ALA A 175 15.12 -12.21 14.62
N ALA A 176 14.62 -11.88 13.42
CA ALA A 176 15.20 -12.36 12.17
C ALA A 176 16.61 -11.77 11.92
N THR A 177 16.83 -10.49 12.24
CA THR A 177 18.16 -9.86 12.13
C THR A 177 19.17 -10.46 13.09
N GLN A 178 18.76 -10.76 14.34
CA GLN A 178 19.61 -11.45 15.31
C GLN A 178 19.99 -12.85 14.82
N LYS A 179 19.02 -13.61 14.30
CA LYS A 179 19.26 -14.97 13.76
C LYS A 179 20.19 -14.97 12.54
N ALA A 180 20.23 -13.89 11.77
CA ALA A 180 21.14 -13.74 10.64
C ALA A 180 22.61 -13.62 11.05
N LYS A 181 22.91 -13.37 12.35
CA LYS A 181 24.26 -13.25 12.92
C LYS A 181 25.16 -12.22 12.20
N ASN A 182 24.56 -11.22 11.55
CA ASN A 182 25.28 -10.09 10.97
C ASN A 182 25.07 -8.85 11.87
N PRO A 183 26.13 -8.33 12.52
CA PRO A 183 26.01 -7.19 13.42
C PRO A 183 25.38 -5.95 12.77
N ILE A 184 25.67 -5.72 11.48
CA ILE A 184 25.16 -4.56 10.73
C ILE A 184 23.64 -4.60 10.63
N TYR A 185 23.06 -5.79 10.46
CA TYR A 185 21.59 -5.94 10.35
C TYR A 185 20.88 -5.65 11.67
N TYR A 186 21.60 -5.78 12.78
CA TYR A 186 21.08 -5.51 14.12
C TYR A 186 21.24 -4.04 14.52
N GLU A 187 21.88 -3.19 13.70
CA GLU A 187 22.00 -1.77 13.99
C GLU A 187 20.63 -1.08 13.99
N THR A 188 20.41 -0.19 14.96
CA THR A 188 19.15 0.54 15.10
C THR A 188 18.82 1.36 13.85
N ASP A 189 19.83 1.92 13.21
CA ASP A 189 19.65 2.72 12.00
C ASP A 189 19.17 1.88 10.80
N VAL A 190 19.73 0.67 10.63
CA VAL A 190 19.30 -0.29 9.59
C VAL A 190 17.89 -0.78 9.84
N ILE A 191 17.54 -1.08 11.10
CA ILE A 191 16.18 -1.48 11.49
C ILE A 191 15.18 -0.36 11.20
N LEU A 192 15.50 0.88 11.60
CA LEU A 192 14.68 2.06 11.36
C LEU A 192 14.48 2.30 9.85
N THR A 193 15.56 2.30 9.07
CA THR A 193 15.50 2.45 7.60
C THR A 193 14.63 1.37 6.98
N THR A 194 14.78 0.12 7.42
CA THR A 194 13.99 -1.00 6.89
C THR A 194 12.50 -0.82 7.23
N PHE A 195 12.17 -0.45 8.46
CA PHE A 195 10.80 -0.17 8.88
C PHE A 195 10.14 0.93 8.02
N ILE A 196 10.87 2.00 7.75
CA ILE A 196 10.39 3.12 6.92
C ILE A 196 10.18 2.68 5.47
N ILE A 197 11.10 1.92 4.88
CA ILE A 197 10.98 1.40 3.49
C ILE A 197 9.72 0.54 3.32
N HIS A 198 9.41 -0.30 4.31
CA HIS A 198 8.19 -1.11 4.24
C HIS A 198 6.93 -0.25 4.31
N ASN A 199 6.92 0.79 5.15
CA ASN A 199 5.79 1.72 5.22
C ASN A 199 5.64 2.53 3.93
N ILE A 200 6.74 2.95 3.28
CA ILE A 200 6.71 3.55 1.93
C ILE A 200 6.00 2.60 0.95
N ALA A 201 6.44 1.34 0.90
CA ALA A 201 5.91 0.35 -0.04
C ALA A 201 4.43 0.05 0.22
N ALA A 202 4.01 -0.03 1.47
CA ALA A 202 2.64 -0.39 1.84
C ALA A 202 1.66 0.80 1.73
N VAL A 203 1.96 1.92 2.40
CA VAL A 203 1.02 3.04 2.54
C VAL A 203 0.75 3.73 1.21
N HIS A 204 1.80 4.05 0.43
CA HIS A 204 1.64 4.76 -0.85
C HIS A 204 0.93 3.91 -1.90
N THR A 205 1.23 2.61 -1.98
CA THR A 205 0.62 1.76 -3.02
C THR A 205 -0.83 1.45 -2.73
N MET A 206 -1.21 1.17 -1.48
CA MET A 206 -2.61 0.92 -1.14
C MET A 206 -3.46 2.19 -1.24
N SER A 207 -2.97 3.33 -0.74
CA SER A 207 -3.71 4.60 -0.85
C SER A 207 -3.85 5.08 -2.29
N GLY A 208 -2.82 4.92 -3.12
CA GLY A 208 -2.90 5.22 -4.55
C GLY A 208 -3.88 4.32 -5.30
N THR A 209 -3.86 3.02 -5.01
CA THR A 209 -4.81 2.06 -5.60
C THR A 209 -6.24 2.39 -5.20
N PHE A 210 -6.47 2.65 -3.91
CA PHE A 210 -7.81 2.98 -3.42
C PHE A 210 -8.31 4.33 -3.95
N THR A 211 -7.43 5.30 -4.15
CA THR A 211 -7.78 6.56 -4.83
C THR A 211 -8.31 6.28 -6.24
N ALA A 212 -7.64 5.41 -7.01
CA ALA A 212 -8.12 5.00 -8.33
C ALA A 212 -9.44 4.22 -8.28
N VAL A 213 -9.68 3.43 -7.23
CA VAL A 213 -10.96 2.74 -6.99
C VAL A 213 -12.07 3.77 -6.79
N VAL A 214 -11.85 4.81 -5.97
CA VAL A 214 -12.82 5.89 -5.76
C VAL A 214 -13.11 6.64 -7.07
N GLU A 215 -12.08 6.96 -7.87
CA GLU A 215 -12.29 7.57 -9.20
C GLU A 215 -13.21 6.73 -10.09
N ASN A 216 -13.04 5.40 -10.08
CA ASN A 216 -13.88 4.52 -10.88
C ASN A 216 -15.29 4.36 -10.31
N LEU A 217 -15.49 4.43 -8.99
CA LEU A 217 -16.85 4.48 -8.42
C LEU A 217 -17.59 5.72 -8.88
N LEU A 218 -16.92 6.88 -8.93
CA LEU A 218 -17.52 8.12 -9.41
C LEU A 218 -17.83 8.08 -10.91
N ARG A 219 -17.03 7.36 -11.70
CA ARG A 219 -17.26 7.19 -13.14
C ARG A 219 -18.37 6.18 -13.45
N TYR A 220 -18.52 5.17 -12.60
CA TYR A 220 -19.48 4.09 -12.78
C TYR A 220 -20.40 3.96 -11.54
N PRO A 221 -21.16 5.02 -11.18
CA PRO A 221 -21.89 5.10 -9.91
C PRO A 221 -22.96 4.01 -9.75
N GLY A 222 -23.47 3.45 -10.86
CA GLY A 222 -24.39 2.31 -10.85
C GLY A 222 -23.85 1.04 -10.17
N HIS A 223 -22.54 0.96 -9.91
CA HIS A 223 -21.94 -0.16 -9.17
C HIS A 223 -21.94 0.02 -7.66
N ILE A 224 -22.12 1.25 -7.15
CA ILE A 224 -22.15 1.50 -5.71
C ILE A 224 -23.27 0.69 -5.02
N PRO A 225 -24.53 0.68 -5.52
CA PRO A 225 -25.57 -0.14 -4.92
C PRO A 225 -25.26 -1.64 -4.98
N LEU A 226 -24.68 -2.12 -6.08
CA LEU A 226 -24.35 -3.55 -6.25
C LEU A 226 -23.26 -3.99 -5.26
N LEU A 227 -22.23 -3.18 -5.08
CA LEU A 227 -21.18 -3.40 -4.09
C LEU A 227 -21.75 -3.35 -2.67
N ARG A 228 -22.60 -2.37 -2.38
CA ARG A 228 -23.27 -2.25 -1.08
C ARG A 228 -24.11 -3.50 -0.76
N THR A 229 -24.97 -3.93 -1.68
CA THR A 229 -25.80 -5.13 -1.51
C THR A 229 -24.95 -6.40 -1.32
N GLU A 230 -23.81 -6.53 -2.02
CA GLU A 230 -22.89 -7.63 -1.75
C GLU A 230 -22.35 -7.59 -0.32
N ALA A 231 -21.92 -6.42 0.16
CA ALA A 231 -21.38 -6.27 1.50
C ALA A 231 -22.45 -6.50 2.59
N GLU A 232 -23.65 -5.95 2.43
CA GLU A 232 -24.80 -6.12 3.34
C GLU A 232 -25.20 -7.58 3.49
N ARG A 233 -25.17 -8.35 2.40
CA ARG A 233 -25.50 -9.79 2.42
C ARG A 233 -24.48 -10.62 3.19
N ILE A 234 -23.23 -10.18 3.23
CA ILE A 234 -22.09 -10.97 3.76
C ILE A 234 -21.80 -10.62 5.22
N ILE A 235 -21.88 -9.33 5.58
CA ILE A 235 -21.52 -8.88 6.92
C ILE A 235 -22.51 -9.45 7.95
N SER A 236 -21.99 -10.24 8.89
CA SER A 236 -22.83 -10.90 9.90
C SER A 236 -23.44 -9.91 10.89
N HIS A 237 -22.81 -8.75 11.09
CA HIS A 237 -23.27 -7.67 11.96
C HIS A 237 -23.43 -6.37 11.17
N PRO A 238 -24.53 -6.18 10.42
CA PRO A 238 -24.76 -4.96 9.62
C PRO A 238 -24.75 -3.68 10.45
N HIS A 239 -25.10 -3.80 11.74
CA HIS A 239 -25.23 -2.69 12.69
C HIS A 239 -23.99 -2.50 13.58
N ASP A 240 -22.98 -3.38 13.47
CA ASP A 240 -21.67 -3.19 14.11
C ASP A 240 -20.60 -3.06 13.02
N PRO A 241 -20.24 -1.81 12.62
CA PRO A 241 -19.34 -1.58 11.51
C PRO A 241 -17.89 -2.04 11.79
N ILE A 242 -17.62 -2.70 12.92
CA ILE A 242 -16.29 -3.02 13.42
C ILE A 242 -15.84 -4.46 13.06
N THR A 243 -16.73 -5.36 12.63
CA THR A 243 -16.37 -6.78 12.50
C THR A 243 -16.43 -7.33 11.07
N TRP A 244 -15.27 -7.37 10.40
CA TRP A 244 -15.05 -8.25 9.26
C TRP A 244 -14.19 -9.43 9.69
N THR A 245 -14.68 -10.64 9.44
CA THR A 245 -13.89 -11.87 9.51
C THR A 245 -13.18 -12.13 8.18
N LYS A 246 -12.12 -12.93 8.22
CA LYS A 246 -11.42 -13.34 7.00
C LYS A 246 -12.33 -14.09 6.02
N SER A 247 -13.25 -14.92 6.52
CA SER A 247 -14.22 -15.64 5.70
C SER A 247 -15.15 -14.70 4.96
N GLU A 248 -15.70 -13.70 5.63
CA GLU A 248 -16.56 -12.69 5.02
C GLU A 248 -15.81 -11.89 3.96
N ILE A 249 -14.58 -11.46 4.26
CA ILE A 249 -13.75 -10.74 3.28
C ILE A 249 -13.52 -11.57 2.03
N ASN A 250 -13.31 -12.89 2.15
CA ASN A 250 -13.12 -13.76 0.98
C ASN A 250 -14.37 -13.86 0.09
N GLU A 251 -15.57 -13.66 0.64
CA GLU A 251 -16.82 -13.73 -0.13
C GLU A 251 -17.17 -12.44 -0.88
N LEU A 252 -16.47 -11.32 -0.64
CA LEU A 252 -16.64 -10.06 -1.37
C LEU A 252 -16.08 -10.15 -2.81
N LYS A 253 -16.74 -10.90 -3.68
CA LYS A 253 -16.28 -11.27 -5.03
C LYS A 253 -16.41 -10.10 -6.03
N LEU A 254 -17.48 -9.32 -5.94
CA LEU A 254 -17.67 -8.13 -6.77
C LEU A 254 -16.72 -7.01 -6.36
N HIS A 255 -16.51 -6.78 -5.06
CA HIS A 255 -15.47 -5.85 -4.59
C HIS A 255 -14.10 -6.23 -5.14
N GLU A 256 -13.79 -7.52 -5.07
CA GLU A 256 -12.53 -8.07 -5.56
C GLU A 256 -12.34 -7.82 -7.05
N ALA A 257 -13.35 -8.12 -7.86
CA ALA A 257 -13.31 -7.90 -9.30
C ALA A 257 -13.22 -6.41 -9.66
N PHE A 258 -13.94 -5.54 -8.94
CA PHE A 258 -13.90 -4.10 -9.14
C PHE A 258 -12.50 -3.53 -8.88
N ILE A 259 -11.86 -3.95 -7.77
CA ILE A 259 -10.50 -3.53 -7.41
C ILE A 259 -9.50 -4.09 -8.43
N ARG A 260 -9.63 -5.37 -8.80
CA ARG A 260 -8.71 -6.02 -9.74
C ARG A 260 -8.79 -5.39 -11.13
N GLU A 261 -9.98 -5.07 -11.62
CA GLU A 261 -10.17 -4.37 -12.89
C GLU A 261 -9.63 -2.94 -12.83
N THR A 262 -9.82 -2.25 -11.70
CA THR A 262 -9.21 -0.94 -11.49
C THR A 262 -7.69 -1.01 -11.59
N MET A 263 -7.08 -2.03 -10.98
CA MET A 263 -5.64 -2.27 -11.02
C MET A 263 -5.12 -2.70 -12.40
N ARG A 264 -5.96 -3.30 -13.26
CA ARG A 264 -5.63 -3.67 -14.64
C ARG A 264 -5.57 -2.45 -15.54
N LEU A 265 -6.61 -1.61 -15.52
CA LEU A 265 -6.72 -0.44 -16.40
C LEU A 265 -5.94 0.77 -15.89
N TRP A 266 -5.82 0.92 -14.58
CA TRP A 266 -5.09 2.01 -13.93
C TRP A 266 -4.04 1.48 -12.96
N PRO A 267 -3.04 0.74 -13.46
CA PRO A 267 -1.95 0.24 -12.63
C PRO A 267 -1.13 1.40 -12.08
N LEU A 268 -0.60 1.24 -10.86
CA LEU A 268 0.36 2.18 -10.27
C LEU A 268 1.74 2.16 -10.95
N MET A 269 2.03 1.10 -11.70
CA MET A 269 3.30 0.93 -12.41
C MET A 269 3.05 0.55 -13.87
N HIS A 270 3.60 1.33 -14.80
CA HIS A 270 3.57 1.03 -16.23
C HIS A 270 4.44 -0.17 -16.60
N SER A 271 5.55 -0.33 -15.87
CA SER A 271 6.48 -1.44 -16.03
C SER A 271 6.79 -2.11 -14.69
N THR A 272 6.78 -3.43 -14.67
CA THR A 272 7.05 -4.25 -13.47
C THR A 272 8.19 -5.23 -13.73
N MET A 273 8.53 -6.04 -12.72
CA MET A 273 9.53 -7.12 -12.84
C MET A 273 10.92 -6.66 -13.32
N THR A 274 11.31 -5.41 -13.02
CA THR A 274 12.57 -4.83 -13.49
C THR A 274 13.80 -5.63 -13.01
N ARG A 275 14.73 -5.93 -13.90
CA ARG A 275 16.02 -6.59 -13.62
C ARG A 275 17.16 -5.85 -14.31
N THR A 276 18.36 -5.95 -13.76
CA THR A 276 19.58 -5.48 -14.40
C THR A 276 20.42 -6.69 -14.79
N ALA A 277 20.92 -6.73 -16.02
CA ALA A 277 21.84 -7.74 -16.48
C ALA A 277 23.19 -7.57 -15.76
N MET A 278 23.56 -8.54 -14.93
CA MET A 278 24.80 -8.46 -14.12
C MET A 278 25.95 -9.27 -14.70
N HIS A 279 25.68 -10.23 -15.61
CA HIS A 279 26.71 -11.04 -16.25
C HIS A 279 27.51 -10.19 -17.24
N GLU A 280 28.84 -10.25 -17.18
CA GLU A 280 29.74 -9.40 -17.99
C GLU A 280 29.53 -9.61 -19.50
N GLU A 281 29.31 -10.85 -19.92
CA GLU A 281 29.04 -11.19 -21.34
C GLU A 281 27.62 -10.82 -21.79
N GLY A 282 26.76 -10.32 -20.89
CA GLY A 282 25.35 -10.11 -21.16
C GLY A 282 24.53 -11.40 -21.23
N TYR A 283 23.32 -11.32 -21.78
CA TYR A 283 22.38 -12.43 -21.93
C TYR A 283 21.88 -12.49 -23.38
N ARG A 284 21.98 -13.68 -24.01
CA ARG A 284 21.37 -13.96 -25.31
C ARG A 284 20.15 -14.85 -25.14
N PHE A 285 19.01 -14.42 -25.66
CA PHE A 285 17.74 -15.15 -25.58
C PHE A 285 17.54 -16.05 -26.81
N ARG A 286 16.56 -16.97 -26.71
CA ARG A 286 16.26 -17.96 -27.75
C ARG A 286 15.79 -17.34 -29.07
N ASP A 287 15.20 -16.15 -29.01
CA ASP A 287 14.75 -15.38 -30.16
C ASP A 287 15.90 -14.59 -30.84
N GLY A 288 17.13 -14.73 -30.34
CA GLY A 288 18.31 -14.05 -30.86
C GLY A 288 18.54 -12.66 -30.26
N SER A 289 17.63 -12.14 -29.43
CA SER A 289 17.83 -10.86 -28.74
C SER A 289 19.00 -10.94 -27.75
N PHE A 290 19.70 -9.82 -27.59
CA PHE A 290 20.86 -9.71 -26.72
C PHE A 290 20.70 -8.52 -25.77
N VAL A 291 20.96 -8.76 -24.48
CA VAL A 291 20.97 -7.75 -23.44
C VAL A 291 22.39 -7.62 -22.90
N PRO A 292 23.06 -6.48 -23.11
CA PRO A 292 24.40 -6.24 -22.57
C PRO A 292 24.43 -6.15 -21.04
N ALA A 293 25.60 -6.35 -20.45
CA ALA A 293 25.84 -6.08 -19.04
C ALA A 293 25.45 -4.64 -18.66
N GLY A 294 24.88 -4.46 -17.46
CA GLY A 294 24.45 -3.17 -16.94
C GLY A 294 23.10 -2.67 -17.45
N PHE A 295 22.51 -3.28 -18.48
CA PHE A 295 21.20 -2.89 -18.98
C PHE A 295 20.08 -3.31 -18.03
N SER A 296 19.11 -2.42 -17.83
CA SER A 296 17.88 -2.72 -17.09
C SER A 296 16.74 -3.05 -18.06
N LEU A 297 16.05 -4.15 -17.80
CA LEU A 297 14.86 -4.63 -18.51
C LEU A 297 13.68 -4.71 -17.54
N GLY A 298 12.47 -4.56 -18.06
CA GLY A 298 11.22 -4.74 -17.31
C GLY A 298 10.10 -5.18 -18.23
N VAL A 299 9.00 -5.64 -17.66
CA VAL A 299 7.83 -6.07 -18.42
C VAL A 299 6.85 -4.89 -18.52
N ALA A 300 6.32 -4.61 -19.70
CA ALA A 300 5.34 -3.54 -19.91
C ALA A 300 3.96 -4.00 -19.39
N ALA A 301 3.75 -3.90 -18.08
CA ALA A 301 2.56 -4.41 -17.40
C ALA A 301 1.27 -3.82 -17.97
N GLN A 302 1.23 -2.51 -18.22
CA GLN A 302 0.04 -1.87 -18.79
C GLN A 302 -0.28 -2.41 -20.20
N ALA A 303 0.74 -2.65 -21.03
CA ALA A 303 0.53 -3.19 -22.38
C ALA A 303 -0.07 -4.61 -22.32
N VAL A 304 0.47 -5.47 -21.46
CA VAL A 304 -0.09 -6.83 -21.23
C VAL A 304 -1.51 -6.76 -20.68
N HIS A 305 -1.78 -5.83 -19.76
CA HIS A 305 -3.10 -5.63 -19.19
C HIS A 305 -4.13 -5.14 -20.20
N THR A 306 -3.72 -4.43 -21.25
CA THR A 306 -4.60 -3.90 -22.29
C THR A 306 -4.52 -4.68 -23.61
N ASP A 307 -3.91 -5.87 -23.60
CA ASP A 307 -3.77 -6.70 -24.81
C ASP A 307 -5.07 -7.47 -25.11
N GLU A 308 -5.56 -7.36 -26.35
CA GLU A 308 -6.74 -8.07 -26.85
C GLU A 308 -6.53 -9.59 -26.90
N GLN A 309 -5.28 -10.06 -26.95
CA GLN A 309 -4.95 -11.50 -26.86
C GLN A 309 -5.25 -12.08 -25.47
N HIS A 310 -5.38 -11.23 -24.45
CA HIS A 310 -5.59 -11.64 -23.06
C HIS A 310 -6.94 -11.21 -22.51
N TYR A 311 -7.48 -10.09 -22.99
CA TYR A 311 -8.71 -9.49 -22.48
C TYR A 311 -9.62 -9.05 -23.62
N GLU A 312 -10.85 -9.57 -23.66
CA GLU A 312 -11.89 -9.09 -24.56
C GLU A 312 -12.28 -7.64 -24.19
N HIS A 313 -12.40 -6.77 -25.19
CA HIS A 313 -12.61 -5.32 -25.00
C HIS A 313 -11.68 -4.74 -23.93
N PRO A 314 -10.35 -4.80 -24.12
CA PRO A 314 -9.39 -4.59 -23.06
C PRO A 314 -9.39 -3.16 -22.52
N MET A 315 -9.83 -2.18 -23.31
CA MET A 315 -9.92 -0.78 -22.87
C MET A 315 -11.23 -0.46 -22.12
N GLN A 316 -12.21 -1.36 -22.16
CA GLN A 316 -13.47 -1.19 -21.44
C GLN A 316 -13.32 -1.65 -19.99
N PHE A 317 -13.70 -0.78 -19.05
CA PHE A 317 -13.81 -1.17 -17.65
C PHE A 317 -15.02 -2.07 -17.47
N ASP A 318 -14.76 -3.34 -17.14
CA ASP A 318 -15.79 -4.27 -16.73
C ASP A 318 -15.58 -4.67 -15.26
N PRO A 319 -16.38 -4.13 -14.32
CA PRO A 319 -16.25 -4.42 -12.91
C PRO A 319 -16.62 -5.86 -12.53
N LYS A 320 -17.21 -6.63 -13.47
CA LYS A 320 -17.55 -8.04 -13.31
C LYS A 320 -16.59 -8.98 -14.05
N ARG A 321 -15.57 -8.46 -14.74
CA ARG A 321 -14.61 -9.23 -15.55
C ARG A 321 -13.98 -10.41 -14.82
N PHE A 322 -13.80 -10.27 -13.50
CA PHE A 322 -13.22 -11.30 -12.64
C PHE A 322 -14.26 -11.96 -11.72
N THR A 323 -15.51 -12.12 -12.19
CA THR A 323 -16.61 -12.79 -11.48
C THR A 323 -17.25 -13.92 -12.32
N GLY A 324 -18.02 -14.80 -11.67
CA GLY A 324 -18.87 -15.80 -12.34
C GLY A 324 -18.12 -16.89 -13.11
N GLU A 325 -18.75 -17.43 -14.16
CA GLU A 325 -18.21 -18.49 -15.03
C GLU A 325 -16.97 -18.05 -15.84
N GLN A 326 -16.72 -16.74 -15.93
CA GLN A 326 -15.50 -16.19 -16.53
C GLN A 326 -14.27 -16.36 -15.62
N VAL A 327 -14.46 -16.62 -14.32
CA VAL A 327 -13.40 -17.06 -13.40
C VAL A 327 -13.08 -18.52 -13.70
N LYS A 328 -12.27 -18.72 -14.73
CA LYS A 328 -11.94 -20.08 -15.20
C LYS A 328 -10.97 -20.79 -14.24
N MET A 329 -10.24 -20.07 -13.36
CA MET A 329 -9.27 -20.65 -12.42
C MET A 329 -9.03 -19.78 -11.16
N LYS A 330 -8.40 -20.36 -10.12
CA LYS A 330 -7.87 -19.62 -8.93
C LYS A 330 -6.93 -18.43 -9.27
N LYS A 331 -6.53 -18.24 -10.53
CA LYS A 331 -5.68 -17.15 -11.01
C LYS A 331 -6.41 -15.80 -11.11
N ASP A 332 -7.73 -15.79 -10.98
CA ASP A 332 -8.55 -14.58 -11.16
C ASP A 332 -8.85 -13.85 -9.83
N PHE A 333 -8.41 -14.39 -8.70
CA PHE A 333 -8.51 -13.69 -7.41
C PHE A 333 -7.61 -12.46 -7.33
N LEU A 334 -8.03 -11.39 -6.66
CA LEU A 334 -7.26 -10.14 -6.58
C LEU A 334 -5.81 -10.36 -6.16
N ALA A 335 -5.53 -11.24 -5.21
CA ALA A 335 -4.18 -11.53 -4.73
C ALA A 335 -3.38 -12.52 -5.61
N SER A 336 -3.96 -13.05 -6.69
CA SER A 336 -3.29 -14.00 -7.58
C SER A 336 -2.34 -13.28 -8.55
N THR A 337 -1.25 -13.96 -8.91
CA THR A 337 -0.31 -13.52 -9.93
C THR A 337 -0.51 -14.37 -11.18
N SER A 338 -0.35 -13.77 -12.34
CA SER A 338 -0.31 -14.50 -13.61
C SER A 338 0.51 -13.72 -14.63
N GLN A 339 0.87 -14.38 -15.72
CA GLN A 339 1.55 -13.74 -16.85
C GLN A 339 0.69 -12.67 -17.54
N THR A 340 -0.63 -12.73 -17.35
CA THR A 340 -1.60 -11.77 -17.91
C THR A 340 -2.03 -10.70 -16.91
N PHE A 341 -1.75 -10.87 -15.61
CA PHE A 341 -2.05 -9.89 -14.56
C PHE A 341 -0.80 -9.60 -13.70
N LEU A 342 -0.05 -8.60 -14.13
CA LEU A 342 1.29 -8.29 -13.62
C LEU A 342 1.36 -7.23 -12.50
N THR A 343 0.25 -6.78 -11.93
CA THR A 343 0.26 -5.67 -10.94
C THR A 343 1.04 -6.01 -9.68
N TRP A 344 1.01 -7.28 -9.26
CA TRP A 344 1.79 -7.77 -8.13
C TRP A 344 3.20 -8.23 -8.52
N GLY A 345 3.58 -8.13 -9.80
CA GLY A 345 4.66 -8.91 -10.39
C GLY A 345 4.32 -10.40 -10.45
N ASP A 346 5.32 -11.22 -10.82
CA ASP A 346 5.14 -12.68 -10.90
C ASP A 346 6.39 -13.45 -10.41
N GLY A 347 6.23 -14.74 -10.16
CA GLY A 347 7.29 -15.67 -9.76
C GLY A 347 7.92 -15.36 -8.40
N HIS A 348 9.22 -15.65 -8.26
CA HIS A 348 9.93 -15.50 -6.97
C HIS A 348 9.91 -14.08 -6.41
N HIS A 349 9.72 -13.06 -7.25
CA HIS A 349 9.70 -11.65 -6.84
C HIS A 349 8.30 -11.03 -6.80
N ALA A 350 7.26 -11.84 -6.92
CA ALA A 350 5.90 -11.38 -6.69
C ALA A 350 5.74 -10.75 -5.29
N CYS A 351 4.92 -9.71 -5.23
CA CYS A 351 4.66 -8.92 -4.04
C CYS A 351 4.35 -9.82 -2.82
N PRO A 352 5.15 -9.74 -1.74
CA PRO A 352 4.94 -10.57 -0.56
C PRO A 352 3.68 -10.16 0.23
N GLY A 353 3.30 -8.88 0.16
CA GLY A 353 2.15 -8.32 0.86
C GLY A 353 0.83 -8.36 0.08
N ARG A 354 0.77 -8.97 -1.10
CA ARG A 354 -0.43 -8.90 -1.99
C ARG A 354 -1.72 -9.39 -1.35
N PHE A 355 -1.66 -10.44 -0.53
CA PHE A 355 -2.84 -10.95 0.17
C PHE A 355 -3.32 -9.96 1.25
N PHE A 356 -2.37 -9.41 2.02
CA PHE A 356 -2.65 -8.39 3.02
C PHE A 356 -3.25 -7.13 2.37
N ALA A 357 -2.63 -6.62 1.31
CA ALA A 357 -3.12 -5.46 0.57
C ALA A 357 -4.51 -5.70 -0.02
N SER A 358 -4.75 -6.89 -0.57
CA SER A 358 -6.08 -7.28 -1.08
C SER A 358 -7.14 -7.24 0.03
N HIS A 359 -6.83 -7.74 1.23
CA HIS A 359 -7.75 -7.68 2.36
C HIS A 359 -8.06 -6.23 2.76
N VAL A 360 -7.02 -5.41 2.96
CA VAL A 360 -7.20 -4.00 3.35
C VAL A 360 -8.00 -3.21 2.31
N LEU A 361 -7.73 -3.41 1.01
CA LEU A 361 -8.46 -2.73 -0.07
C LEU A 361 -9.94 -3.15 -0.13
N LYS A 362 -10.23 -4.45 0.12
CA LYS A 362 -11.61 -4.96 0.17
C LYS A 362 -12.37 -4.38 1.37
N ILE A 363 -11.75 -4.34 2.55
CA ILE A 363 -12.33 -3.71 3.75
C ILE A 363 -12.58 -2.22 3.48
N LEU A 364 -11.59 -1.48 2.96
CA LEU A 364 -11.75 -0.06 2.64
C LEU A 364 -12.94 0.20 1.71
N LEU A 365 -13.09 -0.62 0.66
CA LEU A 365 -14.18 -0.47 -0.30
C LEU A 365 -15.53 -0.83 0.32
N ALA A 366 -15.60 -1.92 1.09
CA ALA A 366 -16.82 -2.33 1.78
C ALA A 366 -17.26 -1.29 2.82
N SER A 367 -16.33 -0.82 3.66
CA SER A 367 -16.58 0.25 4.63
C SER A 367 -17.05 1.54 3.96
N LEU A 368 -16.47 1.90 2.80
CA LEU A 368 -16.89 3.05 2.02
C LEU A 368 -18.36 2.94 1.58
N VAL A 369 -18.73 1.84 0.91
CA VAL A 369 -20.08 1.70 0.31
C VAL A 369 -21.16 1.47 1.36
N LEU A 370 -20.83 0.84 2.48
CA LEU A 370 -21.78 0.62 3.59
C LEU A 370 -22.07 1.89 4.38
N ASN A 371 -21.06 2.73 4.62
CA ASN A 371 -21.19 3.84 5.57
C ASN A 371 -21.39 5.21 4.91
N TYR A 372 -21.08 5.35 3.62
CA TYR A 372 -21.09 6.65 2.95
C TYR A 372 -21.79 6.63 1.60
N GLU A 373 -22.51 7.71 1.34
CA GLU A 373 -22.79 8.17 -0.01
C GLU A 373 -21.61 9.02 -0.49
N ILE A 374 -21.27 8.91 -1.77
CA ILE A 374 -20.18 9.66 -2.38
C ILE A 374 -20.60 10.30 -3.70
N GLU A 375 -20.07 11.50 -3.95
CA GLU A 375 -20.17 12.18 -5.23
C GLU A 375 -18.93 13.04 -5.47
N ALA A 376 -18.72 13.48 -6.70
CA ALA A 376 -17.61 14.35 -7.03
C ALA A 376 -17.83 15.76 -6.45
N ALA A 377 -16.86 16.32 -5.71
CA ALA A 377 -16.95 17.69 -5.20
C ALA A 377 -16.73 18.74 -6.31
N SER A 378 -15.96 18.38 -7.34
CA SER A 378 -15.71 19.16 -8.54
C SER A 378 -15.38 18.23 -9.72
N HIS A 379 -15.37 18.74 -10.96
CA HIS A 379 -14.77 18.03 -12.08
C HIS A 379 -13.25 17.94 -11.83
N ALA A 380 -12.81 16.95 -11.06
CA ALA A 380 -11.38 16.65 -10.95
C ALA A 380 -10.96 15.97 -12.25
N PRO A 381 -10.22 16.64 -13.16
CA PRO A 381 -9.72 15.98 -14.34
C PRO A 381 -8.80 14.85 -13.88
N ARG A 382 -9.01 13.65 -14.42
CA ARG A 382 -8.05 12.55 -14.25
C ARG A 382 -6.79 12.91 -15.02
N ALA A 383 -5.89 13.64 -14.38
CA ALA A 383 -4.59 13.91 -14.96
C ALA A 383 -3.77 12.62 -14.88
N GLU A 384 -3.63 11.92 -16.01
CA GLU A 384 -2.71 10.79 -16.11
C GLU A 384 -1.28 11.32 -16.10
N ARG A 385 -0.71 11.44 -14.90
CA ARG A 385 0.67 11.89 -14.70
C ARG A 385 1.53 10.69 -14.37
N SER A 386 2.72 10.63 -14.95
CA SER A 386 3.67 9.56 -14.73
C SER A 386 5.06 10.13 -14.45
N LEU A 387 5.79 9.46 -13.57
CA LEU A 387 7.19 9.72 -13.28
C LEU A 387 7.98 8.45 -13.57
N GLY A 388 8.59 8.39 -14.75
CA GLY A 388 9.22 7.18 -15.26
C GLY A 388 8.21 6.03 -15.35
N ILE A 389 8.48 4.93 -14.64
CA ILE A 389 7.62 3.74 -14.63
C ILE A 389 6.43 3.85 -13.67
N LEU A 390 6.35 4.90 -12.84
CA LEU A 390 5.31 5.07 -11.83
C LEU A 390 4.18 5.96 -12.35
N LYS A 391 2.94 5.55 -12.14
CA LYS A 391 1.76 6.41 -12.31
C LYS A 391 1.52 7.18 -11.00
N ILE A 392 1.38 8.50 -11.09
CA ILE A 392 1.15 9.36 -9.93
C ILE A 392 -0.34 9.33 -9.60
N PRO A 393 -0.74 8.91 -8.39
CA PRO A 393 -2.14 8.97 -7.98
C PRO A 393 -2.70 10.39 -8.02
N ASN A 394 -4.00 10.51 -8.21
CA ASN A 394 -4.68 11.80 -8.24
C ASN A 394 -4.74 12.43 -6.83
N HIS A 395 -3.70 13.16 -6.47
CA HIS A 395 -3.60 13.91 -5.21
C HIS A 395 -4.57 15.11 -5.12
N MET A 396 -5.26 15.44 -6.23
CA MET A 396 -6.24 16.52 -6.28
C MET A 396 -7.69 16.01 -6.19
N LEU A 397 -7.90 14.69 -6.03
CA LEU A 397 -9.23 14.13 -5.93
C LEU A 397 -9.89 14.55 -4.62
N ILE A 398 -10.91 15.41 -4.74
CA ILE A 398 -11.80 15.80 -3.66
C ILE A 398 -13.18 15.21 -3.95
N VAL A 399 -13.73 14.51 -2.97
CA VAL A 399 -15.07 13.92 -3.03
C VAL A 399 -15.94 14.53 -1.95
N ARG A 400 -17.23 14.62 -2.22
CA ARG A 400 -18.26 14.89 -1.21
C ARG A 400 -18.70 13.55 -0.64
N VAL A 401 -18.66 13.40 0.68
CA VAL A 401 -19.14 12.22 1.40
C VAL A 401 -20.26 12.60 2.37
N ARG A 402 -21.25 11.73 2.53
CA ARG A 402 -22.32 11.87 3.52
C ARG A 402 -22.54 10.53 4.21
N ARG A 403 -22.57 10.52 5.54
CA ARG A 403 -22.79 9.29 6.32
C ARG A 403 -24.20 8.75 6.04
N ILE A 404 -24.30 7.47 5.75
CA ILE A 404 -25.56 6.74 5.66
C ILE A 404 -26.01 6.46 7.10
N ILE A 405 -27.20 6.93 7.45
CA ILE A 405 -27.82 6.64 8.73
C ILE A 405 -28.81 5.49 8.47
N PRO A 406 -28.62 4.31 9.10
CA PRO A 406 -29.62 3.25 9.02
C PRO A 406 -30.97 3.81 9.49
N GLY A 407 -32.01 3.64 8.68
CA GLY A 407 -33.36 4.01 9.09
C GLY A 407 -33.76 3.22 10.34
N PRO A 408 -34.65 3.75 11.21
CA PRO A 408 -35.20 2.96 12.30
C PRO A 408 -36.07 1.84 11.70
N GLY A 409 -35.50 0.66 11.47
CA GLY A 409 -36.23 -0.55 11.08
C GLY A 409 -35.77 -1.25 9.80
N SER A 410 -34.48 -1.61 9.69
CA SER A 410 -33.99 -2.63 8.73
C SER A 410 -33.38 -3.81 9.45
#